data_AF-A0A1H8Z3J3-F1
#
_entry.id   AF-A0A1H8Z3J3-F1
#
_cell.length_a   1.000
_cell.length_b   1.000
_cell.length_c   1.000
_cell.angle_alpha   90.00
_cell.angle_beta   90.00
_cell.angle_gamma   90.00
#
_symmetry.space_group_name_H-M   'P 1'
#
loop_
_entity.id
_entity.type
_entity.pdbx_description
1 polymer ?
#
loop_
_entity_poly.entity_id
_entity_poly.type
_entity_poly.pdbx_seq_one_letter_code
_entity_poly.pdbx_strand_id
1 'polypeptide(L)'
;MKTFVQFRSIKAKLIAFSLLLLMIPLITLGYLSYQQSKSNLESVGKENLRNSVEMTIAMIEQFNQEVEAGNLSLDEAQEKVKVAILGEMDSDGKRPINKNIKLGESGYIFVVDQKGNSIAHPNIEGNNVWDEQDDNGVKYMQEIIAKGNEGGGFASYSWPLPNSDQLEEKGVYAETDPYWGWVIGASTYLADFNKPAESILKLTLVVIGVAIMIGLFVIWQYASSMAKPINRVVQAMERFAEGDLTQENMSIRSKDEIGKLANAMNQMQAKLKDMIHNIAQASDLINTSSKELSQSANEVNMGAEQVAITMNELASGAEGQAHHSNELTSLMERFTADLRETNQHGEHIHQSSVEVLGLTNEGSQLMTSSNSQMSKIDGIVQNAVEKVKNLDAQAQEISKLVVVIKDIADQTNLLALNAAIEAARAGEHGKGFAVVADEVRKLAEQVAFSVNDITSIVTNIQQDFDVVTSSLEDGYQEVKEGTNQIKATSETFSTISNSINDVVESVQLISSNLSKVTEDGQKMNSAIQEIAAVAEESAAGVEQTTATTEQTSSSMEVMAGKSAQLSTLALELKTLIAQFKL
;
A
#
# COMPACT_ATOMS: atom_id res chain seq x y z
N MET A 1 6.86 -16.99 67.82
CA MET A 1 7.69 -15.77 67.97
C MET A 1 8.77 -15.79 66.88
N LYS A 2 8.49 -15.22 65.69
CA LYS A 2 9.47 -15.09 64.57
C LYS A 2 9.52 -13.62 64.16
N THR A 3 10.27 -12.83 64.92
CA THR A 3 10.59 -11.44 64.58
C THR A 3 11.88 -11.44 63.78
N PHE A 4 11.82 -11.77 62.48
CA PHE A 4 12.94 -11.52 61.60
C PHE A 4 12.99 -10.01 61.32
N VAL A 5 14.10 -9.38 61.67
CA VAL A 5 14.36 -7.96 61.42
C VAL A 5 14.20 -7.68 59.92
N GLN A 6 13.15 -6.95 59.53
CA GLN A 6 12.97 -6.49 58.15
C GLN A 6 13.89 -5.30 57.89
N PHE A 7 15.06 -5.57 57.33
CA PHE A 7 15.98 -4.52 56.89
C PHE A 7 15.44 -3.81 55.63
N ARG A 8 15.29 -2.49 55.70
CA ARG A 8 14.78 -1.62 54.61
C ARG A 8 15.76 -1.36 53.46
N SER A 9 17.05 -1.71 53.60
CA SER A 9 18.03 -1.50 52.53
C SER A 9 19.07 -2.62 52.47
N ILE A 10 19.61 -2.85 51.27
CA ILE A 10 20.73 -3.79 51.04
C ILE A 10 21.93 -3.40 51.90
N LYS A 11 22.20 -2.08 52.05
CA LYS A 11 23.25 -1.57 52.93
C LYS A 11 23.06 -2.05 54.37
N ALA A 12 21.84 -1.96 54.92
CA ALA A 12 21.55 -2.38 56.29
C ALA A 12 21.68 -3.91 56.47
N LYS A 13 21.26 -4.71 55.48
CA LYS A 13 21.44 -6.17 55.48
C LYS A 13 22.91 -6.58 55.49
N LEU A 14 23.72 -5.97 54.61
CA LEU A 14 25.14 -6.24 54.51
C LEU A 14 25.88 -5.87 55.80
N ILE A 15 25.58 -4.70 56.38
CA ILE A 15 26.19 -4.29 57.64
C ILE A 15 25.83 -5.28 58.76
N ALA A 16 24.55 -5.61 58.93
CA ALA A 16 24.10 -6.49 60.01
C ALA A 16 24.70 -7.90 59.92
N PHE A 17 24.74 -8.49 58.71
CA PHE A 17 25.28 -9.84 58.52
C PHE A 17 26.80 -9.89 58.74
N SER A 18 27.54 -8.93 58.19
CA SER A 18 29.00 -8.86 58.37
C SER A 18 29.41 -8.58 59.81
N LEU A 19 28.59 -7.83 60.55
CA LEU A 19 28.83 -7.49 61.95
C LEU A 19 28.57 -8.70 62.86
N LEU A 20 27.55 -9.52 62.56
CA LEU A 20 27.34 -10.81 63.24
C LEU A 20 28.51 -11.78 63.02
N LEU A 21 29.01 -11.88 61.78
CA LEU A 21 30.18 -12.69 61.42
C LEU A 21 31.46 -12.23 62.11
N LEU A 22 31.58 -10.94 62.43
CA LEU A 22 32.75 -10.39 63.12
C LEU A 22 32.66 -10.59 64.65
N MET A 23 31.49 -10.34 65.24
CA MET A 23 31.31 -10.32 66.70
C MET A 23 31.34 -11.72 67.33
N ILE A 24 30.64 -12.70 66.72
CA ILE A 24 30.49 -14.03 67.33
C ILE A 24 31.85 -14.72 67.55
N PRO A 25 32.74 -14.81 66.54
CA PRO A 25 34.04 -15.45 66.71
C PRO A 25 34.90 -14.73 67.76
N LEU A 26 34.98 -13.41 67.72
CA LEU A 26 35.80 -12.61 68.64
C LEU A 26 35.39 -12.79 70.10
N ILE A 27 34.07 -12.80 70.37
CA ILE A 27 33.54 -13.02 71.73
C ILE A 27 33.81 -14.46 72.19
N THR A 28 33.57 -15.45 71.33
CA THR A 28 33.85 -16.86 71.67
C THR A 28 35.32 -17.12 71.94
N LEU A 29 36.22 -16.54 71.13
CA LEU A 29 37.67 -16.69 71.32
C LEU A 29 38.14 -16.04 72.62
N GLY A 30 37.63 -14.84 72.93
CA GLY A 30 37.95 -14.14 74.17
C GLY A 30 37.51 -14.92 75.42
N TYR A 31 36.30 -15.49 75.38
CA TYR A 31 35.77 -16.31 76.48
C TYR A 31 36.61 -17.58 76.70
N LEU A 32 36.92 -18.32 75.64
CA LEU A 32 37.74 -19.54 75.73
C LEU A 32 39.15 -19.25 76.23
N SER A 33 39.78 -18.16 75.75
CA SER A 33 41.12 -17.75 76.18
C SER A 33 41.16 -17.43 77.67
N TYR A 34 40.14 -16.74 78.19
CA TYR A 34 40.04 -16.42 79.61
C TYR A 34 39.89 -17.69 80.46
N GLN A 35 39.00 -18.61 80.07
CA GLN A 35 38.80 -19.86 80.79
C GLN A 35 40.07 -20.73 80.82
N GLN A 36 40.78 -20.81 79.69
CA GLN A 36 42.03 -21.55 79.63
C GLN A 36 43.12 -20.95 80.54
N SER A 37 43.23 -19.62 80.57
CA SER A 37 44.20 -18.92 81.43
C SER A 37 43.90 -19.13 82.91
N LYS A 38 42.62 -19.07 83.31
CA LYS A 38 42.20 -19.32 84.69
C LYS A 38 42.56 -20.74 85.16
N SER A 39 42.20 -21.75 84.36
CA SER A 39 42.49 -23.16 84.70
C SER A 39 43.98 -23.46 84.81
N ASN A 40 44.80 -22.88 83.93
CA ASN A 40 46.26 -23.07 83.98
C ASN A 40 46.88 -22.44 85.25
N LEU A 41 46.40 -21.26 85.65
CA LEU A 41 46.92 -20.56 86.83
C LEU A 41 46.59 -21.30 88.15
N GLU A 42 45.39 -21.86 88.27
CA GLU A 42 45.00 -22.68 89.44
C GLU A 42 45.86 -23.94 89.56
N SER A 43 46.19 -24.59 88.44
CA SER A 43 47.07 -25.77 88.42
C SER A 43 48.50 -25.44 88.88
N VAL A 44 49.07 -24.33 88.39
CA VAL A 44 50.41 -23.86 88.79
C VAL A 44 50.43 -23.48 90.27
N GLY A 45 49.36 -22.86 90.75
CA GLY A 45 49.20 -22.49 92.16
C GLY A 45 49.24 -23.66 93.12
N LYS A 46 48.50 -24.74 92.81
CA LYS A 46 48.51 -25.98 93.60
C LYS A 46 49.89 -26.62 93.65
N GLU A 47 50.57 -26.77 92.51
CA GLU A 47 51.92 -27.32 92.45
C GLU A 47 52.93 -26.54 93.32
N ASN A 48 52.82 -25.20 93.37
CA ASN A 48 53.70 -24.39 94.24
C ASN A 48 53.49 -24.66 95.73
N LEU A 49 52.24 -24.89 96.18
CA LEU A 49 51.94 -25.27 97.56
C LEU A 49 52.58 -26.62 97.90
N ARG A 50 52.40 -27.62 97.02
CA ARG A 50 53.00 -28.94 97.15
C ARG A 50 54.53 -28.89 97.26
N ASN A 51 55.17 -28.25 96.29
CA ASN A 51 56.63 -28.11 96.26
C ASN A 51 57.18 -27.42 97.53
N SER A 52 56.43 -26.49 98.11
CA SER A 52 56.85 -25.79 99.34
C SER A 52 56.80 -26.68 100.58
N VAL A 53 55.81 -27.58 100.67
CA VAL A 53 55.74 -28.59 101.74
C VAL A 53 56.86 -29.62 101.56
N GLU A 54 57.03 -30.18 100.37
CA GLU A 54 58.08 -31.18 100.08
C GLU A 54 59.49 -30.61 100.37
N MET A 55 59.76 -29.35 100.01
CA MET A 55 61.02 -28.66 100.37
C MET A 55 61.19 -28.49 101.88
N THR A 56 60.10 -28.24 102.62
CA THR A 56 60.15 -28.13 104.08
C THR A 56 60.44 -29.48 104.73
N ILE A 57 59.84 -30.56 104.24
CA ILE A 57 60.11 -31.93 104.71
C ILE A 57 61.57 -32.32 104.44
N ALA A 58 62.09 -32.01 103.25
CA ALA A 58 63.50 -32.24 102.93
C ALA A 58 64.44 -31.43 103.84
N MET A 59 64.04 -30.22 104.25
CA MET A 59 64.77 -29.43 105.23
C MET A 59 64.71 -30.04 106.64
N ILE A 60 63.56 -30.59 107.04
CA ILE A 60 63.40 -31.33 108.31
C ILE A 60 64.32 -32.56 108.32
N GLU A 61 64.37 -33.32 107.22
CA GLU A 61 65.28 -34.47 107.07
C GLU A 61 66.74 -34.07 107.32
N GLN A 62 67.19 -32.98 106.69
CA GLN A 62 68.56 -32.49 106.84
C GLN A 62 68.86 -32.11 108.29
N PHE A 63 67.95 -31.43 108.98
CA PHE A 63 68.14 -31.08 110.39
C PHE A 63 68.02 -32.29 111.31
N ASN A 64 67.18 -33.27 111.00
CA ASN A 64 67.09 -34.51 111.76
C ASN A 64 68.41 -35.30 111.71
N GLN A 65 69.09 -35.32 110.56
CA GLN A 65 70.43 -35.93 110.45
C GLN A 65 71.46 -35.23 111.36
N GLU A 66 71.40 -33.90 111.53
CA GLU A 66 72.25 -33.18 112.48
C GLU A 66 71.91 -33.51 113.95
N VAL A 67 70.64 -33.78 114.26
CA VAL A 67 70.20 -34.24 115.59
C VAL A 67 70.71 -35.65 115.89
N GLU A 68 70.58 -36.58 114.94
CA GLU A 68 71.07 -37.96 115.09
C GLU A 68 72.61 -38.03 115.19
N ALA A 69 73.31 -37.11 114.53
CA ALA A 69 74.76 -36.93 114.65
C ALA A 69 75.20 -36.30 115.99
N GLY A 70 74.24 -35.81 116.81
CA GLY A 70 74.50 -35.15 118.09
C GLY A 70 75.02 -33.71 117.97
N ASN A 71 74.97 -33.11 116.79
CA ASN A 71 75.45 -31.73 116.54
C ASN A 71 74.41 -30.67 116.97
N LEU A 72 73.13 -31.03 116.96
CA LEU A 72 72.02 -30.19 117.41
C LEU A 72 71.12 -30.98 118.37
N SER A 73 70.51 -30.28 119.33
CA SER A 73 69.35 -30.82 120.03
C SER A 73 68.12 -30.82 119.13
N LEU A 74 67.16 -31.70 119.40
CA LEU A 74 65.89 -31.74 118.65
C LEU A 74 65.17 -30.38 118.69
N ASP A 75 65.18 -29.71 119.84
CA ASP A 75 64.55 -28.40 120.01
C ASP A 75 65.23 -27.31 119.15
N GLU A 76 66.57 -27.32 119.05
CA GLU A 76 67.31 -26.38 118.21
C GLU A 76 67.06 -26.63 116.71
N ALA A 77 67.01 -27.90 116.30
CA ALA A 77 66.71 -28.30 114.92
C ALA A 77 65.28 -27.92 114.52
N GLN A 78 64.32 -28.19 115.41
CA GLN A 78 62.93 -27.81 115.24
C GLN A 78 62.78 -26.29 115.10
N GLU A 79 63.41 -25.49 115.97
CA GLU A 79 63.34 -24.03 115.89
C GLU A 79 63.96 -23.49 114.59
N LYS A 80 65.09 -24.05 114.13
CA LYS A 80 65.69 -23.66 112.83
C LYS A 80 64.74 -23.87 111.65
N VAL A 81 63.98 -24.96 111.63
CA VAL A 81 62.95 -25.20 110.59
C VAL A 81 61.87 -24.12 110.66
N LYS A 82 61.35 -23.81 111.85
CA LYS A 82 60.34 -22.76 112.03
C LYS A 82 60.83 -21.40 111.55
N VAL A 83 62.08 -21.05 111.85
CA VAL A 83 62.72 -19.81 111.40
C VAL A 83 62.88 -19.78 109.87
N ALA A 84 63.22 -20.91 109.25
CA ALA A 84 63.36 -20.96 107.80
C ALA A 84 62.02 -20.82 107.06
N ILE A 85 60.92 -21.39 107.58
CA ILE A 85 59.60 -21.33 106.92
C ILE A 85 58.82 -20.05 107.21
N LEU A 86 58.99 -19.44 108.37
CA LEU A 86 58.21 -18.27 108.81
C LEU A 86 59.09 -17.09 109.27
N GLY A 87 60.21 -17.36 109.95
CA GLY A 87 61.11 -16.35 110.51
C GLY A 87 61.25 -16.47 112.03
N GLU A 88 62.10 -15.65 112.64
CA GLU A 88 62.24 -15.59 114.10
C GLU A 88 60.92 -15.15 114.75
N MET A 89 60.64 -15.72 115.93
CA MET A 89 59.47 -15.35 116.73
C MET A 89 59.68 -13.96 117.33
N ASP A 90 58.68 -13.09 117.18
CA ASP A 90 58.69 -11.76 117.76
C ASP A 90 58.35 -11.79 119.27
N SER A 91 58.47 -10.63 119.92
CA SER A 91 58.18 -10.49 121.35
C SER A 91 56.72 -10.77 121.73
N ASP A 92 55.80 -10.77 120.76
CA ASP A 92 54.37 -11.02 120.94
C ASP A 92 53.99 -12.50 120.71
N GLY A 93 54.98 -13.37 120.47
CA GLY A 93 54.78 -14.80 120.24
C GLY A 93 54.31 -15.15 118.83
N LYS A 94 54.49 -14.24 117.87
CA LYS A 94 54.07 -14.41 116.47
C LYS A 94 55.27 -14.56 115.54
N ARG A 95 55.04 -15.13 114.36
CA ARG A 95 56.05 -15.25 113.29
C ARG A 95 55.61 -14.49 112.03
N PRO A 96 56.54 -13.88 111.27
CA PRO A 96 56.17 -13.24 110.03
C PRO A 96 55.78 -14.25 108.95
N ILE A 97 55.16 -13.77 107.86
CA ILE A 97 55.00 -14.57 106.64
C ILE A 97 56.29 -14.46 105.83
N ASN A 98 56.94 -15.58 105.54
CA ASN A 98 58.18 -15.59 104.76
C ASN A 98 57.91 -15.30 103.26
N LYS A 99 58.18 -14.07 102.84
CA LYS A 99 57.99 -13.61 101.45
C LYS A 99 58.99 -14.19 100.43
N ASN A 100 60.02 -14.90 100.89
CA ASN A 100 60.95 -15.61 100.00
C ASN A 100 60.33 -16.90 99.45
N ILE A 101 59.33 -17.47 100.14
CA ILE A 101 58.56 -18.61 99.66
C ILE A 101 57.35 -18.08 98.89
N LYS A 102 57.30 -18.32 97.57
CA LYS A 102 56.29 -17.74 96.67
C LYS A 102 55.00 -18.56 96.65
N LEU A 103 54.17 -18.36 97.68
CA LEU A 103 52.87 -19.02 97.83
C LEU A 103 51.66 -18.13 97.52
N GLY A 104 51.87 -16.97 96.88
CA GLY A 104 50.84 -15.93 96.72
C GLY A 104 51.08 -14.76 97.66
N GLU A 105 50.22 -13.74 97.63
CA GLU A 105 50.41 -12.54 98.46
C GLU A 105 50.17 -12.84 99.94
N SER A 106 49.25 -13.75 100.23
CA SER A 106 48.86 -14.12 101.61
C SER A 106 49.21 -15.56 101.98
N GLY A 107 50.01 -16.24 101.16
CA GLY A 107 50.36 -17.64 101.36
C GLY A 107 51.50 -17.84 102.36
N TYR A 108 51.40 -18.88 103.17
CA TYR A 108 52.43 -19.21 104.17
C TYR A 108 52.43 -20.71 104.50
N ILE A 109 53.58 -21.18 104.99
CA ILE A 109 53.75 -22.53 105.51
C ILE A 109 53.48 -22.51 107.01
N PHE A 110 52.79 -23.51 107.51
CA PHE A 110 52.55 -23.74 108.92
C PHE A 110 52.81 -25.19 109.26
N VAL A 111 52.94 -25.48 110.55
CA VAL A 111 53.22 -26.80 111.07
C VAL A 111 52.33 -27.07 112.26
N VAL A 112 51.74 -28.26 112.32
CA VAL A 112 50.99 -28.76 113.47
C VAL A 112 51.47 -30.14 113.86
N ASP A 113 51.24 -30.56 115.11
CA ASP A 113 51.45 -31.96 115.49
C ASP A 113 50.21 -32.82 115.20
N GLN A 114 50.34 -34.13 115.39
CA GLN A 114 49.26 -35.10 115.20
C GLN A 114 48.02 -34.89 116.09
N LYS A 115 48.13 -34.07 117.14
CA LYS A 115 47.04 -33.75 118.08
C LYS A 115 46.44 -32.37 117.79
N GLY A 116 46.85 -31.71 116.71
CA GLY A 116 46.41 -30.38 116.32
C GLY A 116 47.01 -29.25 117.15
N ASN A 117 48.12 -29.47 117.87
CA ASN A 117 48.86 -28.36 118.45
C ASN A 117 49.61 -27.64 117.34
N SER A 118 49.44 -26.32 117.25
CA SER A 118 50.12 -25.46 116.31
C SER A 118 51.58 -25.31 116.71
N ILE A 119 52.47 -25.88 115.92
CA ILE A 119 53.91 -25.92 116.19
C ILE A 119 54.63 -24.74 115.54
N ALA A 120 54.21 -24.33 114.34
CA ALA A 120 54.72 -23.16 113.65
C ALA A 120 53.59 -22.51 112.88
N HIS A 121 53.17 -21.31 113.26
CA HIS A 121 52.12 -20.60 112.55
C HIS A 121 52.32 -19.09 112.73
N PRO A 122 52.01 -18.25 111.73
CA PRO A 122 52.21 -16.81 111.85
C PRO A 122 51.57 -16.19 113.10
N ASN A 123 50.38 -16.66 113.48
CA ASN A 123 49.55 -16.00 114.51
C ASN A 123 49.10 -16.87 115.68
N ILE A 124 49.21 -18.20 115.60
CA ILE A 124 48.55 -19.12 116.57
C ILE A 124 49.50 -20.23 117.05
N GLU A 125 50.80 -20.02 116.97
CA GLU A 125 51.79 -20.98 117.50
C GLU A 125 51.54 -21.21 119.00
N GLY A 126 51.52 -22.47 119.42
CA GLY A 126 51.22 -22.90 120.79
C GLY A 126 49.74 -23.20 121.07
N ASN A 127 48.81 -22.79 120.21
CA ASN A 127 47.38 -23.10 120.39
C ASN A 127 47.03 -24.51 119.88
N ASN A 128 46.11 -25.19 120.55
CA ASN A 128 45.49 -26.40 119.99
C ASN A 128 44.30 -26.01 119.12
N VAL A 129 44.35 -26.40 117.85
CA VAL A 129 43.38 -26.03 116.81
C VAL A 129 42.63 -27.27 116.27
N TRP A 130 42.63 -28.37 117.02
CA TRP A 130 42.05 -29.65 116.59
C TRP A 130 40.53 -29.61 116.37
N ASP A 131 39.80 -28.87 117.21
CA ASP A 131 38.34 -28.77 117.16
C ASP A 131 37.83 -27.48 116.49
N GLU A 132 38.74 -26.65 115.97
CA GLU A 132 38.36 -25.44 115.23
C GLU A 132 37.63 -25.81 113.93
N GLN A 133 36.62 -25.00 113.60
CA GLN A 133 35.79 -25.16 112.42
C GLN A 133 35.85 -23.88 111.60
N ASP A 134 35.78 -24.03 110.28
CA ASP A 134 35.48 -22.90 109.41
C ASP A 134 34.00 -22.49 109.50
N ASP A 135 33.63 -21.38 108.86
CA ASP A 135 32.26 -20.87 108.86
C ASP A 135 31.23 -21.82 108.22
N ASN A 136 31.69 -22.87 107.51
CA ASN A 136 30.85 -23.92 106.94
C ASN A 136 30.76 -25.16 107.85
N GLY A 137 31.37 -25.14 109.03
CA GLY A 137 31.40 -26.26 109.98
C GLY A 137 32.46 -27.33 109.67
N VAL A 138 33.38 -27.07 108.75
CA VAL A 138 34.46 -28.00 108.38
C VAL A 138 35.54 -27.94 109.45
N LYS A 139 35.84 -29.08 110.08
CA LYS A 139 37.00 -29.23 110.98
C LYS A 139 38.30 -29.29 110.19
N TYR A 140 38.69 -28.15 109.65
CA TYR A 140 39.73 -28.02 108.63
C TYR A 140 41.07 -28.60 109.09
N MET A 141 41.44 -28.47 110.36
CA MET A 141 42.72 -29.01 110.84
C MET A 141 42.73 -30.54 110.90
N GLN A 142 41.59 -31.18 111.23
CA GLN A 142 41.48 -32.64 111.20
C GLN A 142 41.62 -33.16 109.77
N GLU A 143 41.04 -32.45 108.80
CA GLU A 143 41.13 -32.79 107.39
C GLU A 143 42.56 -32.60 106.85
N ILE A 144 43.22 -31.49 107.20
CA ILE A 144 44.62 -31.21 106.85
C ILE A 144 45.56 -32.30 107.40
N ILE A 145 45.40 -32.68 108.67
CA ILE A 145 46.21 -33.74 109.30
C ILE A 145 45.91 -35.10 108.67
N ALA A 146 44.64 -35.42 108.40
CA ALA A 146 44.27 -36.65 107.70
C ALA A 146 44.91 -36.73 106.31
N LYS A 147 44.86 -35.63 105.55
CA LYS A 147 45.51 -35.53 104.23
C LYS A 147 47.04 -35.63 104.32
N GLY A 148 47.62 -35.04 105.36
CA GLY A 148 49.04 -35.16 105.62
C GLY A 148 49.50 -36.60 105.82
N ASN A 149 48.73 -37.37 106.60
CA ASN A 149 49.00 -38.77 106.92
C ASN A 149 48.70 -39.75 105.76
N GLU A 150 47.98 -39.32 104.72
CA GLU A 150 47.73 -40.10 103.49
C GLU A 150 48.92 -40.09 102.51
N GLY A 151 50.06 -39.49 102.90
CA GLY A 151 51.23 -39.29 102.03
C GLY A 151 51.17 -38.00 101.21
N GLY A 152 50.46 -37.00 101.72
CA GLY A 152 50.33 -35.69 101.11
C GLY A 152 49.00 -35.47 100.38
N GLY A 153 48.31 -34.37 100.65
CA GLY A 153 47.02 -34.08 100.01
C GLY A 153 46.59 -32.62 100.10
N PHE A 154 45.65 -32.25 99.23
CA PHE A 154 45.00 -30.94 99.26
C PHE A 154 43.75 -30.98 100.13
N ALA A 155 43.59 -29.96 100.96
CA ALA A 155 42.36 -29.59 101.64
C ALA A 155 42.03 -28.14 101.29
N SER A 156 40.75 -27.77 101.38
CA SER A 156 40.35 -26.37 101.32
C SER A 156 39.32 -26.07 102.39
N TYR A 157 39.34 -24.83 102.86
CA TYR A 157 38.37 -24.33 103.84
C TYR A 157 38.14 -22.84 103.61
N SER A 158 37.00 -22.33 104.06
CA SER A 158 36.71 -20.89 103.93
C SER A 158 37.37 -20.13 105.06
N TRP A 159 38.11 -19.07 104.72
CA TRP A 159 38.77 -18.24 105.72
C TRP A 159 38.68 -16.76 105.35
N PRO A 160 38.47 -15.86 106.33
CA PRO A 160 38.46 -14.42 106.07
C PRO A 160 39.82 -13.93 105.59
N LEU A 161 39.82 -13.09 104.56
CA LEU A 161 41.03 -12.43 104.04
C LEU A 161 41.73 -11.59 105.13
N PRO A 162 43.06 -11.40 105.04
CA PRO A 162 43.76 -10.50 105.96
C PRO A 162 43.15 -9.09 105.93
N ASN A 163 42.67 -8.60 107.08
CA ASN A 163 42.01 -7.31 107.25
C ASN A 163 40.62 -7.17 106.59
N SER A 164 39.90 -8.26 106.35
CA SER A 164 38.53 -8.24 105.82
C SER A 164 37.70 -9.40 106.37
N ASP A 165 36.41 -9.17 106.64
CA ASP A 165 35.44 -10.23 106.98
C ASP A 165 34.98 -11.03 105.74
N GLN A 166 35.53 -10.72 104.55
CA GLN A 166 35.23 -11.45 103.32
C GLN A 166 35.88 -12.83 103.36
N LEU A 167 35.03 -13.86 103.40
CA LEU A 167 35.41 -15.26 103.29
C LEU A 167 35.88 -15.56 101.86
N GLU A 168 37.08 -16.11 101.76
CA GLU A 168 37.63 -16.66 100.54
C GLU A 168 38.06 -18.10 100.77
N GLU A 169 38.01 -18.90 99.70
CA GLU A 169 38.42 -20.31 99.79
C GLU A 169 39.95 -20.38 99.87
N LYS A 170 40.45 -20.91 100.98
CA LYS A 170 41.87 -21.10 101.26
C LYS A 170 42.26 -22.54 100.96
N GLY A 171 43.14 -22.71 99.99
CA GLY A 171 43.69 -23.99 99.62
C GLY A 171 44.93 -24.30 100.45
N VAL A 172 45.03 -25.53 100.93
CA VAL A 172 46.17 -26.04 101.70
C VAL A 172 46.64 -27.33 101.08
N TYR A 173 47.94 -27.45 100.83
CA TYR A 173 48.57 -28.76 100.68
C TYR A 173 49.23 -29.13 102.01
N ALA A 174 49.03 -30.35 102.47
CA ALA A 174 49.65 -30.82 103.70
C ALA A 174 50.21 -32.23 103.58
N GLU A 175 51.35 -32.47 104.22
CA GLU A 175 52.06 -33.75 104.26
C GLU A 175 52.74 -33.91 105.62
N THR A 176 52.71 -35.13 106.16
CA THR A 176 53.33 -35.45 107.45
C THR A 176 54.79 -35.82 107.26
N ASP A 177 55.69 -35.17 108.00
CA ASP A 177 57.10 -35.55 108.00
C ASP A 177 57.31 -36.88 108.76
N PRO A 178 58.19 -37.76 108.26
CA PRO A 178 58.39 -39.08 108.86
C PRO A 178 59.32 -39.07 110.08
N TYR A 179 59.97 -37.95 110.40
CA TYR A 179 61.02 -37.87 111.42
C TYR A 179 60.49 -37.37 112.76
N TRP A 180 59.78 -36.23 112.76
CA TRP A 180 59.27 -35.55 113.95
C TRP A 180 57.76 -35.72 114.13
N GLY A 181 57.07 -36.26 113.12
CA GLY A 181 55.62 -36.47 113.11
C GLY A 181 54.82 -35.17 113.00
N TRP A 182 55.47 -34.08 112.59
CA TRP A 182 54.86 -32.81 112.26
C TRP A 182 54.09 -32.93 110.94
N VAL A 183 52.94 -32.28 110.86
CA VAL A 183 52.19 -32.08 109.63
C VAL A 183 52.49 -30.68 109.12
N ILE A 184 53.13 -30.62 107.94
CA ILE A 184 53.50 -29.37 107.30
C ILE A 184 52.40 -29.02 106.32
N GLY A 185 51.80 -27.85 106.49
CA GLY A 185 50.81 -27.30 105.57
C GLY A 185 51.32 -26.06 104.87
N ALA A 186 51.26 -26.00 103.55
CA ALA A 186 51.41 -24.76 102.79
C ALA A 186 50.02 -24.28 102.37
N SER A 187 49.68 -23.04 102.73
CA SER A 187 48.35 -22.48 102.48
C SER A 187 48.39 -21.19 101.67
N THR A 188 47.34 -20.92 100.90
CA THR A 188 47.07 -19.62 100.24
C THR A 188 45.60 -19.50 99.82
N TYR A 189 45.15 -18.31 99.42
CA TYR A 189 43.79 -18.13 98.89
C TYR A 189 43.73 -18.50 97.41
N LEU A 190 42.70 -19.23 97.00
CA LEU A 190 42.47 -19.59 95.59
C LEU A 190 42.31 -18.35 94.69
N ALA A 191 41.83 -17.22 95.24
CA ALA A 191 41.76 -15.95 94.54
C ALA A 191 43.14 -15.40 94.10
N ASP A 192 44.22 -15.68 94.84
CA ASP A 192 45.56 -15.23 94.49
C ASP A 192 46.08 -15.91 93.21
N PHE A 193 45.60 -17.11 92.87
CA PHE A 193 45.91 -17.76 91.58
C PHE A 193 45.29 -17.02 90.40
N ASN A 194 44.13 -16.40 90.60
CA ASN A 194 43.32 -15.83 89.52
C ASN A 194 43.62 -14.34 89.25
N LYS A 195 44.34 -13.64 90.13
CA LYS A 195 44.75 -12.23 89.93
C LYS A 195 45.49 -11.97 88.60
N PRO A 196 46.46 -12.80 88.16
CA PRO A 196 47.09 -12.61 86.84
C PRO A 196 46.12 -12.77 85.65
N ALA A 197 45.03 -13.54 85.79
CA ALA A 197 44.03 -13.74 84.74
C ALA A 197 43.24 -12.46 84.44
N GLU A 198 43.06 -11.56 85.41
CA GLU A 198 42.36 -10.28 85.20
C GLU A 198 43.12 -9.34 84.25
N SER A 199 44.45 -9.37 84.29
CA SER A 199 45.28 -8.57 83.38
C SER A 199 45.17 -9.07 81.93
N ILE A 200 45.07 -10.39 81.75
CA ILE A 200 44.83 -11.02 80.43
C ILE A 200 43.44 -10.65 79.89
N LEU A 201 42.42 -10.62 80.76
CA LEU A 201 41.06 -10.22 80.38
C LEU A 201 41.00 -8.77 79.88
N LYS A 202 41.63 -7.82 80.59
CA LYS A 202 41.67 -6.40 80.18
C LYS A 202 42.34 -6.20 78.82
N LEU A 203 43.48 -6.86 78.58
CA LEU A 203 44.17 -6.79 77.30
C LEU A 203 43.33 -7.36 76.15
N THR A 204 42.67 -8.50 76.40
CA THR A 204 41.78 -9.16 75.42
C THR A 204 40.60 -8.26 75.02
N LEU A 205 39.98 -7.56 75.98
CA LEU A 205 38.88 -6.64 75.71
C LEU A 205 39.30 -5.44 74.83
N VAL A 206 40.51 -4.89 75.04
CA VAL A 206 41.04 -3.79 74.21
C VAL A 206 41.24 -4.24 72.76
N VAL A 207 41.83 -5.42 72.55
CA VAL A 207 42.07 -5.98 71.21
C VAL A 207 40.74 -6.23 70.48
N ILE A 208 39.74 -6.79 71.16
CA ILE A 208 38.39 -6.98 70.61
C ILE A 208 37.77 -5.61 70.21
N GLY A 209 37.89 -4.59 71.07
CA GLY A 209 37.36 -3.26 70.78
C GLY A 209 37.95 -2.62 69.53
N VAL A 210 39.28 -2.70 69.36
CA VAL A 210 39.97 -2.18 68.16
C VAL A 210 39.56 -2.95 66.90
N ALA A 211 39.49 -4.28 66.98
CA ALA A 211 39.05 -5.12 65.87
C ALA A 211 37.62 -4.80 65.40
N ILE A 212 36.71 -4.53 66.35
CA ILE A 212 35.34 -4.11 66.04
C ILE A 212 35.32 -2.75 65.33
N MET A 213 36.08 -1.76 65.80
CA MET A 213 36.11 -0.44 65.16
C MET A 213 36.61 -0.50 63.71
N ILE A 214 37.70 -1.24 63.47
CA ILE A 214 38.24 -1.43 62.11
C ILE A 214 37.23 -2.19 61.24
N GLY A 215 36.62 -3.25 61.78
CA GLY A 215 35.59 -4.02 61.09
C GLY A 215 34.40 -3.16 60.66
N LEU A 216 33.88 -2.32 61.57
CA LEU A 216 32.77 -1.40 61.28
C LEU A 216 33.10 -0.43 60.14
N PHE A 217 34.31 0.13 60.12
CA PHE A 217 34.73 1.07 59.07
C PHE A 217 34.80 0.40 57.69
N VAL A 218 35.43 -0.78 57.61
CA VAL A 218 35.55 -1.55 56.36
C VAL A 218 34.17 -1.99 55.86
N ILE A 219 33.33 -2.52 56.75
CA ILE A 219 31.96 -2.94 56.44
C ILE A 219 31.14 -1.76 55.92
N TRP A 220 31.24 -0.59 56.55
CA TRP A 220 30.51 0.60 56.12
C TRP A 220 30.94 1.10 54.75
N GLN A 221 32.24 1.07 54.44
CA GLN A 221 32.78 1.47 53.13
C GLN A 221 32.24 0.55 52.04
N TYR A 222 32.37 -0.78 52.23
CA TYR A 222 31.95 -1.77 51.25
C TYR A 222 30.42 -1.77 51.03
N ALA A 223 29.64 -1.69 52.11
CA ALA A 223 28.19 -1.63 52.00
C ALA A 223 27.72 -0.33 51.30
N SER A 224 28.48 0.77 51.44
CA SER A 224 28.17 2.05 50.78
C SER A 224 28.56 2.07 49.30
N SER A 225 29.66 1.42 48.91
CA SER A 225 30.10 1.34 47.51
C SER A 225 29.17 0.48 46.66
N MET A 226 28.52 -0.53 47.24
CA MET A 226 27.53 -1.37 46.55
C MET A 226 26.12 -0.74 46.52
N ALA A 227 25.64 -0.22 47.64
CA ALA A 227 24.24 0.22 47.73
C ALA A 227 23.95 1.53 46.98
N LYS A 228 24.92 2.47 46.93
CA LYS A 228 24.72 3.77 46.26
C LYS A 228 24.47 3.63 44.76
N PRO A 229 25.29 2.89 43.98
CA PRO A 229 25.04 2.72 42.54
C PRO A 229 23.77 1.93 42.24
N ILE A 230 23.43 0.89 43.04
CA ILE A 230 22.16 0.15 42.90
C ILE A 230 20.97 1.09 43.02
N ASN A 231 20.94 1.95 44.05
CA ASN A 231 19.85 2.91 44.21
C ASN A 231 19.74 3.91 43.06
N ARG A 232 20.86 4.31 42.43
CA ARG A 232 20.82 5.17 41.24
C ARG A 232 20.18 4.46 40.05
N VAL A 233 20.51 3.18 39.85
CA VAL A 233 19.86 2.37 38.80
C VAL A 233 18.36 2.20 39.08
N VAL A 234 17.96 1.96 40.32
CA VAL A 234 16.53 1.87 40.71
C VAL A 234 15.81 3.19 40.43
N GLN A 235 16.37 4.32 40.84
CA GLN A 235 15.76 5.64 40.58
C GLN A 235 15.66 5.95 39.08
N ALA A 236 16.67 5.57 38.29
CA ALA A 236 16.61 5.70 36.84
C ALA A 236 15.50 4.81 36.23
N MET A 237 15.34 3.57 36.71
CA MET A 237 14.26 2.69 36.27
C MET A 237 12.87 3.22 36.67
N GLU A 238 12.71 3.76 37.87
CA GLU A 238 11.46 4.38 38.32
C GLU A 238 11.06 5.54 37.39
N ARG A 239 12.01 6.40 37.01
CA ARG A 239 11.77 7.47 36.04
C ARG A 239 11.46 6.97 34.63
N PHE A 240 12.11 5.89 34.18
CA PHE A 240 11.81 5.29 32.88
C PHE A 240 10.40 4.69 32.87
N ALA A 241 9.96 4.10 33.98
CA ALA A 241 8.59 3.59 34.14
C ALA A 241 7.55 4.72 34.10
N GLU A 242 7.92 5.94 34.53
CA GLU A 242 7.12 7.16 34.39
C GLU A 242 7.22 7.81 33.00
N GLY A 243 7.99 7.23 32.07
CA GLY A 243 8.19 7.74 30.72
C GLY A 243 9.24 8.85 30.59
N ASP A 244 10.01 9.17 31.63
CA ASP A 244 11.10 10.14 31.55
C ASP A 244 12.42 9.50 31.11
N LEU A 245 12.77 9.68 29.83
CA LEU A 245 14.01 9.21 29.23
C LEU A 245 15.06 10.33 29.11
N THR A 246 14.82 11.54 29.63
CA THR A 246 15.73 12.70 29.46
C THR A 246 17.05 12.56 30.23
N GLN A 247 17.14 11.59 31.14
CA GLN A 247 18.29 11.43 32.04
C GLN A 247 19.59 11.14 31.29
N GLU A 248 20.70 11.69 31.79
CA GLU A 248 22.03 11.37 31.27
C GLU A 248 22.42 9.91 31.54
N ASN A 249 23.28 9.37 30.68
CA ASN A 249 23.83 8.03 30.85
C ASN A 249 24.47 7.86 32.24
N MET A 250 24.10 6.80 32.94
CA MET A 250 24.68 6.49 34.24
C MET A 250 26.14 6.06 34.09
N SER A 251 27.07 6.89 34.55
CA SER A 251 28.50 6.55 34.60
C SER A 251 28.85 5.87 35.92
N ILE A 252 28.75 4.53 35.96
CA ILE A 252 29.22 3.70 37.08
C ILE A 252 30.55 3.05 36.67
N ARG A 253 31.65 3.49 37.29
CA ARG A 253 33.03 3.03 36.96
C ARG A 253 33.38 1.62 37.49
N SER A 254 32.40 0.90 38.05
CA SER A 254 32.65 -0.45 38.56
C SER A 254 32.79 -1.45 37.41
N LYS A 255 33.62 -2.47 37.59
CA LYS A 255 33.80 -3.57 36.62
C LYS A 255 33.00 -4.83 36.99
N ASP A 256 32.25 -4.77 38.08
CA ASP A 256 31.41 -5.85 38.60
C ASP A 256 30.01 -5.88 37.92
N GLU A 257 29.13 -6.71 38.46
CA GLU A 257 27.74 -6.85 38.03
C GLU A 257 26.96 -5.52 38.06
N ILE A 258 27.34 -4.58 38.92
CA ILE A 258 26.68 -3.28 39.04
C ILE A 258 27.06 -2.38 37.87
N GLY A 259 28.33 -2.41 37.44
CA GLY A 259 28.77 -1.75 36.22
C GLY A 259 28.09 -2.33 34.97
N LYS A 260 27.96 -3.66 34.88
CA LYS A 260 27.22 -4.32 33.79
C LYS A 260 25.75 -3.93 33.78
N LEU A 261 25.10 -3.88 34.94
CA LEU A 261 23.70 -3.46 35.08
C LEU A 261 23.49 -2.02 34.61
N ALA A 262 24.38 -1.10 34.99
CA ALA A 262 24.33 0.29 34.56
C ALA A 262 24.47 0.44 33.03
N ASN A 263 25.40 -0.30 32.42
CA ASN A 263 25.60 -0.29 30.98
C ASN A 263 24.42 -0.89 30.21
N ALA A 264 23.87 -2.02 30.68
CA ALA A 264 22.69 -2.63 30.08
C ALA A 264 21.48 -1.69 30.16
N MET A 265 21.33 -0.97 31.27
CA MET A 265 20.29 0.05 31.44
C MET A 265 20.45 1.24 30.47
N ASN A 266 21.67 1.76 30.30
CA ASN A 266 21.95 2.82 29.30
C ASN A 266 21.64 2.35 27.88
N GLN A 267 21.98 1.10 27.54
CA GLN A 267 21.63 0.52 26.24
C GLN A 267 20.12 0.40 26.03
N MET A 268 19.39 -0.03 27.07
CA MET A 268 17.93 -0.07 27.04
C MET A 268 17.32 1.33 26.83
N GLN A 269 17.83 2.35 27.54
CA GLN A 269 17.41 3.74 27.35
C GLN A 269 17.60 4.18 25.90
N ALA A 270 18.78 3.98 25.33
CA ALA A 270 19.08 4.35 23.96
C ALA A 270 18.15 3.65 22.96
N LYS A 271 17.95 2.34 23.11
CA LYS A 271 17.05 1.56 22.25
C LYS A 271 15.59 1.99 22.36
N LEU A 272 15.12 2.38 23.56
CA LEU A 272 13.79 2.93 23.74
C LEU A 272 13.64 4.31 23.08
N LYS A 273 14.63 5.20 23.24
CA LYS A 273 14.64 6.51 22.54
C LYS A 273 14.58 6.33 21.03
N ASP A 274 15.44 5.48 20.47
CA ASP A 274 15.47 5.18 19.04
C ASP A 274 14.12 4.62 18.55
N MET A 275 13.54 3.69 19.31
CA MET A 275 12.23 3.10 18.98
C MET A 275 11.12 4.16 18.97
N ILE A 276 11.05 5.02 20.00
CA ILE A 276 10.06 6.10 20.09
C ILE A 276 10.25 7.07 18.93
N HIS A 277 11.49 7.43 18.59
CA HIS A 277 11.78 8.30 17.44
C HIS A 277 11.31 7.69 16.12
N ASN A 278 11.62 6.42 15.87
CA ASN A 278 11.19 5.72 14.66
C ASN A 278 9.65 5.59 14.59
N ILE A 279 8.98 5.32 15.71
CA ILE A 279 7.51 5.29 15.77
C ILE A 279 6.93 6.68 15.47
N ALA A 280 7.53 7.75 16.00
CA ALA A 280 7.10 9.12 15.71
C ALA A 280 7.19 9.46 14.22
N GLN A 281 8.33 9.14 13.59
CA GLN A 281 8.53 9.35 12.16
C GLN A 281 7.56 8.52 11.32
N ALA A 282 7.38 7.24 11.65
CA ALA A 282 6.43 6.37 10.96
C ALA A 282 4.99 6.88 11.09
N SER A 283 4.60 7.37 12.27
CA SER A 283 3.27 7.96 12.51
C SER A 283 3.05 9.21 11.64
N ASP A 284 4.03 10.12 11.57
CA ASP A 284 3.92 11.32 10.73
C ASP A 284 3.82 10.98 9.24
N LEU A 285 4.58 9.98 8.78
CA LEU A 285 4.50 9.49 7.40
C LEU A 285 3.12 8.87 7.12
N ILE A 286 2.64 7.98 7.98
CA ILE A 286 1.29 7.37 7.83
C ILE A 286 0.22 8.45 7.79
N ASN A 287 0.29 9.44 8.68
CA ASN A 287 -0.69 10.53 8.72
C ASN A 287 -0.67 11.36 7.43
N THR A 288 0.51 11.69 6.91
CA THR A 288 0.65 12.47 5.68
C THR A 288 0.17 11.68 4.46
N SER A 289 0.65 10.45 4.29
CA SER A 289 0.24 9.56 3.19
C SER A 289 -1.25 9.23 3.24
N SER A 290 -1.84 9.12 4.44
CA SER A 290 -3.28 8.93 4.57
C SER A 290 -4.08 10.16 4.11
N LYS A 291 -3.61 11.37 4.41
CA LYS A 291 -4.27 12.59 3.91
C LYS A 291 -4.17 12.71 2.40
N GLU A 292 -3.00 12.41 1.83
CA GLU A 292 -2.78 12.37 0.39
C GLU A 292 -3.69 11.33 -0.28
N LEU A 293 -3.77 10.11 0.28
CA LEU A 293 -4.63 9.05 -0.24
C LEU A 293 -6.12 9.41 -0.17
N SER A 294 -6.55 10.07 0.92
CA SER A 294 -7.92 10.58 1.04
C SER A 294 -8.23 11.65 0.01
N GLN A 295 -7.27 12.55 -0.28
CA GLN A 295 -7.42 13.56 -1.31
C GLN A 295 -7.50 12.92 -2.70
N SER A 296 -6.59 12.02 -3.04
CA SER A 296 -6.59 11.30 -4.32
C SER A 296 -7.87 10.50 -4.52
N ALA A 297 -8.39 9.85 -3.47
CA ALA A 297 -9.67 9.16 -3.53
C ALA A 297 -10.83 10.12 -3.85
N ASN A 298 -10.84 11.33 -3.26
CA ASN A 298 -11.84 12.34 -3.55
C ASN A 298 -11.74 12.87 -5.00
N GLU A 299 -10.53 13.10 -5.50
CA GLU A 299 -10.28 13.51 -6.88
C GLU A 299 -10.76 12.45 -7.89
N VAL A 300 -10.50 11.16 -7.62
CA VAL A 300 -11.01 10.07 -8.46
C VAL A 300 -12.54 10.00 -8.39
N ASN A 301 -13.14 10.27 -7.24
CA ASN A 301 -14.60 10.32 -7.09
C ASN A 301 -15.24 11.42 -7.97
N MET A 302 -14.66 12.63 -7.95
CA MET A 302 -15.08 13.71 -8.83
C MET A 302 -14.91 13.34 -10.31
N GLY A 303 -13.80 12.68 -10.65
CA GLY A 303 -13.58 12.16 -12.00
C GLY A 303 -14.62 11.12 -12.40
N ALA A 304 -15.01 10.22 -11.50
CA ALA A 304 -16.05 9.23 -11.72
C ALA A 304 -17.42 9.88 -11.96
N GLU A 305 -17.79 10.91 -11.18
CA GLU A 305 -19.03 11.66 -11.40
C GLU A 305 -19.05 12.33 -12.79
N GLN A 306 -17.93 12.90 -13.22
CA GLN A 306 -17.82 13.48 -14.56
C GLN A 306 -17.94 12.42 -15.66
N VAL A 307 -17.33 11.25 -15.48
CA VAL A 307 -17.48 10.11 -16.41
C VAL A 307 -18.93 9.68 -16.48
N ALA A 308 -19.65 9.61 -15.36
CA ALA A 308 -21.07 9.24 -15.34
C ALA A 308 -21.95 10.25 -16.10
N ILE A 309 -21.67 11.56 -16.00
CA ILE A 309 -22.35 12.59 -16.80
C ILE A 309 -22.11 12.35 -18.29
N THR A 310 -20.85 12.16 -18.69
CA THR A 310 -20.50 11.89 -20.10
C THR A 310 -21.11 10.59 -20.62
N MET A 311 -21.22 9.56 -19.78
CA MET A 311 -21.88 8.31 -20.14
C MET A 311 -23.39 8.50 -20.38
N ASN A 312 -24.08 9.34 -19.59
CA ASN A 312 -25.48 9.67 -19.86
C ASN A 312 -25.66 10.40 -21.20
N GLU A 313 -24.77 11.34 -21.52
CA GLU A 313 -24.78 12.02 -22.82
C GLU A 313 -24.53 11.03 -23.97
N LEU A 314 -23.60 10.10 -23.78
CA LEU A 314 -23.28 9.07 -24.77
C LEU A 314 -24.43 8.06 -24.95
N ALA A 315 -25.13 7.69 -23.89
CA ALA A 315 -26.35 6.87 -23.95
C ALA A 315 -27.42 7.56 -24.82
N SER A 316 -27.71 8.83 -24.54
CA SER A 316 -28.68 9.60 -25.31
C SER A 316 -28.25 9.76 -26.78
N GLY A 317 -26.95 9.94 -27.04
CA GLY A 317 -26.40 9.97 -28.38
C GLY A 317 -26.56 8.64 -29.13
N ALA A 318 -26.28 7.52 -28.47
CA ALA A 318 -26.44 6.18 -29.03
C ALA A 318 -27.91 5.85 -29.33
N GLU A 319 -28.83 6.18 -28.42
CA GLU A 319 -30.27 6.01 -28.64
C GLU A 319 -30.77 6.86 -29.82
N GLY A 320 -30.34 8.12 -29.90
CA GLY A 320 -30.64 9.01 -31.03
C GLY A 320 -30.10 8.46 -32.36
N GLN A 321 -28.89 7.89 -32.35
CA GLN A 321 -28.28 7.28 -33.53
C GLN A 321 -29.07 6.05 -34.00
N ALA A 322 -29.49 5.18 -33.08
CA ALA A 322 -30.33 4.02 -33.41
C ALA A 322 -31.67 4.45 -34.00
N HIS A 323 -32.30 5.48 -33.43
CA HIS A 323 -33.55 6.05 -33.97
C HIS A 323 -33.37 6.59 -35.39
N HIS A 324 -32.33 7.41 -35.63
CA HIS A 324 -32.07 7.97 -36.96
C HIS A 324 -31.70 6.90 -37.99
N SER A 325 -31.00 5.84 -37.61
CA SER A 325 -30.75 4.71 -38.50
C SER A 325 -32.05 4.04 -38.95
N ASN A 326 -33.00 3.83 -38.04
CA ASN A 326 -34.31 3.27 -38.39
C ASN A 326 -35.11 4.18 -39.36
N GLU A 327 -35.08 5.50 -39.13
CA GLU A 327 -35.69 6.47 -40.05
C GLU A 327 -35.03 6.43 -41.44
N LEU A 328 -33.70 6.34 -41.49
CA LEU A 328 -32.93 6.23 -42.73
C LEU A 328 -33.25 4.94 -43.48
N THR A 329 -33.40 3.80 -42.79
CA THR A 329 -33.83 2.54 -43.42
C THR A 329 -35.18 2.72 -44.11
N SER A 330 -36.17 3.29 -43.44
CA SER A 330 -37.49 3.56 -44.04
C SER A 330 -37.42 4.52 -45.23
N LEU A 331 -36.56 5.54 -45.15
CA LEU A 331 -36.31 6.44 -46.28
C LEU A 331 -35.67 5.72 -47.47
N MET A 332 -34.73 4.81 -47.22
CA MET A 332 -34.07 4.01 -48.26
C MET A 332 -35.00 2.99 -48.92
N GLU A 333 -35.92 2.41 -48.17
CA GLU A 333 -36.96 1.54 -48.73
C GLU A 333 -37.84 2.31 -49.72
N ARG A 334 -38.28 3.52 -49.36
CA ARG A 334 -39.03 4.40 -50.26
C ARG A 334 -38.21 4.82 -51.46
N PHE A 335 -36.96 5.25 -51.25
CA PHE A 335 -36.05 5.61 -52.34
C PHE A 335 -35.84 4.47 -53.34
N THR A 336 -35.69 3.23 -52.85
CA THR A 336 -35.55 2.04 -53.70
C THR A 336 -36.84 1.73 -54.46
N ALA A 337 -38.01 2.00 -53.87
CA ALA A 337 -39.29 1.87 -54.56
C ALA A 337 -39.42 2.88 -55.70
N ASP A 338 -39.08 4.15 -55.44
CA ASP A 338 -39.11 5.23 -56.44
C ASP A 338 -38.15 4.95 -57.62
N LEU A 339 -36.98 4.36 -57.35
CA LEU A 339 -36.05 3.92 -58.40
C LEU A 339 -36.63 2.82 -59.29
N ARG A 340 -37.34 1.85 -58.70
CA ARG A 340 -38.01 0.78 -59.46
C ARG A 340 -39.10 1.34 -60.34
N GLU A 341 -39.91 2.26 -59.83
CA GLU A 341 -40.97 2.93 -60.59
C GLU A 341 -40.37 3.76 -61.74
N THR A 342 -39.30 4.53 -61.47
CA THR A 342 -38.60 5.31 -62.49
C THR A 342 -38.03 4.42 -63.59
N ASN A 343 -37.48 3.26 -63.23
CA ASN A 343 -36.96 2.30 -64.21
C ASN A 343 -38.09 1.69 -65.07
N GLN A 344 -39.26 1.41 -64.48
CA GLN A 344 -40.45 0.97 -65.23
C GLN A 344 -40.95 2.05 -66.20
N HIS A 345 -40.94 3.32 -65.79
CA HIS A 345 -41.25 4.43 -66.69
C HIS A 345 -40.23 4.57 -67.82
N GLY A 346 -38.94 4.37 -67.55
CA GLY A 346 -37.89 4.32 -68.57
C GLY A 346 -38.17 3.25 -69.63
N GLU A 347 -38.51 2.03 -69.20
CA GLU A 347 -38.87 0.93 -70.12
C GLU A 347 -40.10 1.28 -70.97
N HIS A 348 -41.12 1.90 -70.37
CA HIS A 348 -42.31 2.34 -71.12
C HIS A 348 -41.95 3.40 -72.18
N ILE A 349 -41.11 4.38 -71.86
CA ILE A 349 -40.63 5.38 -72.83
C ILE A 349 -39.84 4.70 -73.94
N HIS A 350 -38.95 3.75 -73.62
CA HIS A 350 -38.22 2.99 -74.62
C HIS A 350 -39.16 2.30 -75.61
N GLN A 351 -40.16 1.57 -75.10
CA GLN A 351 -41.13 0.86 -75.93
C GLN A 351 -41.95 1.82 -76.81
N SER A 352 -42.42 2.95 -76.27
CA SER A 352 -43.14 3.97 -77.04
C SER A 352 -42.26 4.63 -78.10
N SER A 353 -40.98 4.89 -77.80
CA SER A 353 -40.04 5.45 -78.78
C SER A 353 -39.78 4.49 -79.93
N VAL A 354 -39.64 3.19 -79.67
CA VAL A 354 -39.50 2.16 -80.71
C VAL A 354 -40.75 2.13 -81.62
N GLU A 355 -41.94 2.25 -81.06
CA GLU A 355 -43.19 2.31 -81.83
C GLU A 355 -43.24 3.56 -82.72
N VAL A 356 -42.93 4.74 -82.17
CA VAL A 356 -42.90 6.00 -82.93
C VAL A 356 -41.85 5.96 -84.03
N LEU A 357 -40.68 5.34 -83.80
CA LEU A 357 -39.66 5.13 -84.82
C LEU A 357 -40.18 4.27 -85.98
N GLY A 358 -40.94 3.22 -85.67
CA GLY A 358 -41.63 2.38 -86.66
C GLY A 358 -42.61 3.19 -87.52
N LEU A 359 -43.51 3.95 -86.88
CA LEU A 359 -44.48 4.81 -87.57
C LEU A 359 -43.80 5.90 -88.43
N THR A 360 -42.69 6.45 -87.95
CA THR A 360 -41.91 7.47 -88.66
C THR A 360 -41.26 6.89 -89.93
N ASN A 361 -40.70 5.68 -89.83
CA ASN A 361 -40.15 4.96 -90.98
C ASN A 361 -41.22 4.63 -92.01
N GLU A 362 -42.39 4.17 -91.57
CA GLU A 362 -43.54 3.93 -92.45
C GLU A 362 -44.00 5.23 -93.14
N GLY A 363 -44.13 6.33 -92.39
CA GLY A 363 -44.45 7.66 -92.92
C GLY A 363 -43.45 8.14 -93.97
N SER A 364 -42.15 7.94 -93.73
CA SER A 364 -41.08 8.25 -94.69
C SER A 364 -41.19 7.43 -95.99
N GLN A 365 -41.53 6.13 -95.90
CA GLN A 365 -41.79 5.29 -97.08
C GLN A 365 -43.02 5.75 -97.87
N LEU A 366 -44.10 6.15 -97.19
CA LEU A 366 -45.29 6.70 -97.83
C LEU A 366 -45.00 8.03 -98.54
N MET A 367 -44.17 8.89 -97.96
CA MET A 367 -43.72 10.13 -98.62
C MET A 367 -42.84 9.85 -99.83
N THR A 368 -41.93 8.87 -99.75
CA THR A 368 -41.12 8.43 -100.89
C THR A 368 -42.01 7.95 -102.04
N SER A 369 -43.03 7.16 -101.74
CA SER A 369 -44.03 6.69 -102.71
C SER A 369 -44.84 7.85 -103.30
N SER A 370 -45.25 8.81 -102.48
CA SER A 370 -45.97 10.01 -102.89
C SER A 370 -45.13 10.89 -103.81
N ASN A 371 -43.83 11.02 -103.53
CA ASN A 371 -42.89 11.76 -104.37
C ASN A 371 -42.72 11.09 -105.74
N SER A 372 -42.62 9.75 -105.78
CA SER A 372 -42.60 9.00 -107.05
C SER A 372 -43.90 9.19 -107.85
N GLN A 373 -45.05 9.22 -107.17
CA GLN A 373 -46.34 9.46 -107.80
C GLN A 373 -46.45 10.88 -108.37
N MET A 374 -46.00 11.90 -107.64
CA MET A 374 -45.96 13.28 -108.16
C MET A 374 -45.03 13.42 -109.37
N SER A 375 -43.87 12.75 -109.37
CA SER A 375 -43.00 12.74 -110.55
C SER A 375 -43.66 12.11 -111.78
N LYS A 376 -44.54 11.11 -111.60
CA LYS A 376 -45.36 10.57 -112.69
C LYS A 376 -46.41 11.56 -113.16
N ILE A 377 -47.09 12.25 -112.23
CA ILE A 377 -48.10 13.27 -112.55
C ILE A 377 -47.46 14.43 -113.30
N ASP A 378 -46.30 14.91 -112.84
CA ASP A 378 -45.48 15.93 -113.50
C ASP A 378 -45.21 15.57 -114.97
N GLY A 379 -44.74 14.35 -115.23
CA GLY A 379 -44.53 13.85 -116.59
C GLY A 379 -45.81 13.75 -117.44
N ILE A 380 -46.95 13.38 -116.84
CA ILE A 380 -48.25 13.33 -117.53
C ILE A 380 -48.72 14.74 -117.91
N VAL A 381 -48.64 15.70 -116.99
CA VAL A 381 -49.05 17.09 -117.23
C VAL A 381 -48.14 17.73 -118.28
N GLN A 382 -46.82 17.52 -118.19
CA GLN A 382 -45.87 18.01 -119.20
C GLN A 382 -46.17 17.46 -120.60
N ASN A 383 -46.51 16.17 -120.71
CA ASN A 383 -46.92 15.56 -121.97
C ASN A 383 -48.23 16.18 -122.50
N ALA A 384 -49.20 16.43 -121.62
CA ALA A 384 -50.47 17.07 -121.99
C ALA A 384 -50.25 18.48 -122.54
N VAL A 385 -49.41 19.30 -121.88
CA VAL A 385 -49.02 20.64 -122.37
C VAL A 385 -48.42 20.55 -123.77
N GLU A 386 -47.51 19.59 -124.02
CA GLU A 386 -46.89 19.40 -125.33
C GLU A 386 -47.91 18.99 -126.41
N LYS A 387 -48.85 18.09 -126.08
CA LYS A 387 -49.90 17.67 -127.01
C LYS A 387 -50.86 18.81 -127.36
N VAL A 388 -51.24 19.64 -126.40
CA VAL A 388 -52.10 20.82 -126.65
C VAL A 388 -51.37 21.85 -127.50
N LYS A 389 -50.08 22.12 -127.25
CA LYS A 389 -49.27 23.01 -128.11
C LYS A 389 -49.19 22.53 -129.56
N ASN A 390 -49.10 21.21 -129.77
CA ASN A 390 -49.13 20.64 -131.12
C ASN A 390 -50.51 20.79 -131.80
N LEU A 391 -51.61 20.65 -131.05
CA LEU A 391 -52.96 20.85 -131.57
C LEU A 391 -53.23 22.32 -131.90
N ASP A 392 -52.76 23.26 -131.09
CA ASP A 392 -52.82 24.69 -131.38
C ASP A 392 -52.08 25.03 -132.69
N ALA A 393 -50.86 24.51 -132.86
CA ALA A 393 -50.11 24.68 -134.10
C ALA A 393 -50.87 24.11 -135.33
N GLN A 394 -51.53 22.95 -135.19
CA GLN A 394 -52.37 22.40 -136.25
C GLN A 394 -53.59 23.27 -136.55
N ALA A 395 -54.24 23.85 -135.53
CA ALA A 395 -55.36 24.78 -135.72
C ALA A 395 -54.92 26.07 -136.44
N GLN A 396 -53.72 26.58 -136.15
CA GLN A 396 -53.12 27.70 -136.88
C GLN A 396 -52.88 27.37 -138.36
N GLU A 397 -52.40 26.16 -138.68
CA GLU A 397 -52.27 25.71 -140.08
C GLU A 397 -53.62 25.58 -140.78
N ILE A 398 -54.65 25.06 -140.10
CA ILE A 398 -56.02 25.03 -140.64
C ILE A 398 -56.51 26.45 -140.91
N SER A 399 -56.31 27.39 -140.00
CA SER A 399 -56.70 28.79 -140.19
C SER A 399 -56.06 29.39 -141.45
N LYS A 400 -54.79 29.09 -141.75
CA LYS A 400 -54.11 29.53 -142.99
C LYS A 400 -54.77 28.93 -144.23
N LEU A 401 -55.09 27.63 -144.20
CA LEU A 401 -55.76 26.97 -145.32
C LEU A 401 -57.16 27.55 -145.58
N VAL A 402 -57.91 27.85 -144.51
CA VAL A 402 -59.25 28.45 -144.60
C VAL A 402 -59.19 29.82 -145.27
N VAL A 403 -58.18 30.65 -144.98
CA VAL A 403 -57.93 31.92 -145.68
C VAL A 403 -57.67 31.69 -147.17
N VAL A 404 -56.83 30.71 -147.53
CA VAL A 404 -56.57 30.38 -148.95
C VAL A 404 -57.84 29.92 -149.67
N ILE A 405 -58.69 29.12 -149.02
CA ILE A 405 -59.97 28.67 -149.60
C ILE A 405 -60.92 29.86 -149.78
N LYS A 406 -60.92 30.82 -148.84
CA LYS A 406 -61.67 32.07 -148.97
C LYS A 406 -61.24 32.85 -150.21
N ASP A 407 -59.94 33.03 -150.38
CA ASP A 407 -59.37 33.72 -151.53
C ASP A 407 -59.72 33.02 -152.85
N ILE A 408 -59.70 31.68 -152.88
CA ILE A 408 -60.13 30.89 -154.04
C ILE A 408 -61.62 31.08 -154.31
N ALA A 409 -62.46 31.07 -153.27
CA ALA A 409 -63.90 31.27 -153.41
C ALA A 409 -64.21 32.67 -153.95
N ASP A 410 -63.56 33.71 -153.42
CA ASP A 410 -63.71 35.10 -153.88
C ASP A 410 -63.21 35.28 -155.32
N GLN A 411 -62.07 34.67 -155.68
CA GLN A 411 -61.58 34.64 -157.06
C GLN A 411 -62.53 33.89 -158.01
N THR A 412 -63.08 32.76 -157.57
CA THR A 412 -64.04 31.96 -158.34
C THR A 412 -65.34 32.74 -158.54
N ASN A 413 -65.79 33.47 -157.52
CA ASN A 413 -66.94 34.36 -157.60
C ASN A 413 -66.71 35.49 -158.63
N LEU A 414 -65.52 36.10 -158.62
CA LEU A 414 -65.10 37.12 -159.61
C LEU A 414 -65.01 36.55 -161.03
N LEU A 415 -64.44 35.36 -161.20
CA LEU A 415 -64.36 34.67 -162.49
C LEU A 415 -65.76 34.31 -163.02
N ALA A 416 -66.62 33.80 -162.15
CA ALA A 416 -68.00 33.46 -162.47
C ALA A 416 -68.83 34.71 -162.83
N LEU A 417 -68.64 35.82 -162.12
CA LEU A 417 -69.25 37.11 -162.44
C LEU A 417 -68.80 37.62 -163.81
N ASN A 418 -67.50 37.58 -164.10
CA ASN A 418 -66.97 37.95 -165.41
C ASN A 418 -67.52 37.06 -166.54
N ALA A 419 -67.62 35.75 -166.29
CA ALA A 419 -68.21 34.80 -167.24
C ALA A 419 -69.73 35.03 -167.45
N ALA A 420 -70.46 35.37 -166.39
CA ALA A 420 -71.89 35.71 -166.47
C ALA A 420 -72.12 37.00 -167.27
N ILE A 421 -71.26 38.01 -167.10
CA ILE A 421 -71.29 39.26 -167.88
C ILE A 421 -71.04 38.98 -169.36
N GLU A 422 -70.01 38.20 -169.71
CA GLU A 422 -69.69 37.91 -171.11
C GLU A 422 -70.73 36.99 -171.78
N ALA A 423 -71.34 36.08 -171.01
CA ALA A 423 -72.46 35.27 -171.47
C ALA A 423 -73.73 36.10 -171.73
N ALA A 424 -74.00 37.13 -170.90
CA ALA A 424 -75.07 38.10 -171.16
C ALA A 424 -74.80 38.94 -172.43
N ARG A 425 -73.52 39.21 -172.71
CA ARG A 425 -73.06 39.96 -173.90
C ARG A 425 -73.22 39.19 -175.21
N ALA A 426 -73.11 37.86 -175.17
CA ALA A 426 -73.31 36.96 -176.32
C ALA A 426 -74.79 36.72 -176.72
N GLY A 427 -75.75 37.34 -176.02
CA GLY A 427 -77.18 37.30 -176.36
C GLY A 427 -77.78 35.88 -176.33
N GLU A 428 -78.67 35.56 -177.29
CA GLU A 428 -79.39 34.27 -177.36
C GLU A 428 -78.47 33.03 -177.35
N HIS A 429 -77.26 33.13 -177.90
CA HIS A 429 -76.28 32.02 -177.93
C HIS A 429 -75.57 31.79 -176.58
N GLY A 430 -75.56 32.78 -175.69
CA GLY A 430 -74.89 32.73 -174.38
C GLY A 430 -75.77 32.24 -173.22
N LYS A 431 -77.08 32.07 -173.44
CA LYS A 431 -78.06 31.72 -172.38
C LYS A 431 -77.68 30.50 -171.54
N GLY A 432 -77.21 29.42 -172.17
CA GLY A 432 -76.80 28.20 -171.45
C GLY A 432 -75.55 28.42 -170.60
N PHE A 433 -74.60 29.22 -171.08
CA PHE A 433 -73.37 29.57 -170.34
C PHE A 433 -73.65 30.54 -169.19
N ALA A 434 -74.59 31.49 -169.36
CA ALA A 434 -74.97 32.43 -168.32
C ALA A 434 -75.57 31.72 -167.10
N VAL A 435 -76.39 30.68 -167.33
CA VAL A 435 -76.96 29.86 -166.24
C VAL A 435 -75.87 29.13 -165.47
N VAL A 436 -74.89 28.52 -166.16
CA VAL A 436 -73.77 27.84 -165.50
C VAL A 436 -72.89 28.83 -164.73
N ALA A 437 -72.58 29.99 -165.30
CA ALA A 437 -71.78 31.00 -164.64
C ALA A 437 -72.46 31.57 -163.37
N ASP A 438 -73.77 31.82 -163.42
CA ASP A 438 -74.52 32.29 -162.24
C ASP A 438 -74.66 31.19 -161.18
N GLU A 439 -74.71 29.91 -161.57
CA GLU A 439 -74.68 28.77 -160.64
C GLU A 439 -73.30 28.62 -159.97
N VAL A 440 -72.20 28.79 -160.71
CA VAL A 440 -70.83 28.80 -160.15
C VAL A 440 -70.64 30.00 -159.22
N ARG A 441 -71.21 31.17 -159.55
CA ARG A 441 -71.20 32.37 -158.70
C ARG A 441 -71.89 32.09 -157.36
N LYS A 442 -73.10 31.51 -157.39
CA LYS A 442 -73.84 31.11 -156.18
C LYS A 442 -73.09 30.06 -155.37
N LEU A 443 -72.47 29.06 -156.01
CA LEU A 443 -71.62 28.09 -155.33
C LEU A 443 -70.43 28.77 -154.64
N ALA A 444 -69.76 29.69 -155.33
CA ALA A 444 -68.62 30.43 -154.78
C ALA A 444 -69.03 31.32 -153.58
N GLU A 445 -70.18 32.00 -153.66
CA GLU A 445 -70.77 32.74 -152.53
C GLU A 445 -71.13 31.82 -151.36
N GLN A 446 -71.68 30.63 -151.62
CA GLN A 446 -71.96 29.62 -150.58
C GLN A 446 -70.67 29.06 -149.95
N VAL A 447 -69.61 28.86 -150.74
CA VAL A 447 -68.30 28.43 -150.24
C VAL A 447 -67.70 29.54 -149.37
N ALA A 448 -67.73 30.81 -149.80
CA ALA A 448 -67.25 31.94 -149.01
C ALA A 448 -68.02 32.08 -147.67
N PHE A 449 -69.34 31.88 -147.69
CA PHE A 449 -70.15 31.85 -146.47
C PHE A 449 -69.73 30.70 -145.53
N SER A 450 -69.60 29.47 -146.07
CA SER A 450 -69.17 28.29 -145.30
C SER A 450 -67.76 28.45 -144.73
N VAL A 451 -66.87 29.12 -145.46
CA VAL A 451 -65.50 29.43 -145.03
C VAL A 451 -65.48 30.44 -143.88
N ASN A 452 -66.39 31.42 -143.86
CA ASN A 452 -66.54 32.31 -142.70
C ASN A 452 -67.02 31.55 -141.44
N ASP A 453 -67.94 30.59 -141.60
CA ASP A 453 -68.37 29.73 -140.50
C ASP A 453 -67.21 28.86 -139.98
N ILE A 454 -66.43 28.23 -140.88
CA ILE A 454 -65.23 27.48 -140.52
C ILE A 454 -64.19 28.38 -139.84
N THR A 455 -63.98 29.60 -140.33
CA THR A 455 -63.07 30.58 -139.70
C THR A 455 -63.47 30.82 -138.26
N SER A 456 -64.76 31.06 -138.01
CA SER A 456 -65.28 31.29 -136.65
C SER A 456 -65.07 30.06 -135.75
N ILE A 457 -65.28 28.85 -136.26
CA ILE A 457 -65.04 27.59 -135.52
C ILE A 457 -63.55 27.44 -135.18
N VAL A 458 -62.65 27.67 -136.15
CA VAL A 458 -61.20 27.54 -135.95
C VAL A 458 -60.69 28.59 -134.95
N THR A 459 -61.17 29.83 -135.03
CA THR A 459 -60.84 30.88 -134.04
C THR A 459 -61.31 30.50 -132.64
N ASN A 460 -62.52 29.95 -132.49
CA ASN A 460 -62.99 29.47 -131.19
C ASN A 460 -62.14 28.31 -130.67
N ILE A 461 -61.74 27.35 -131.52
CA ILE A 461 -60.85 26.24 -131.14
C ILE A 461 -59.48 26.74 -130.68
N GLN A 462 -58.91 27.75 -131.35
CA GLN A 462 -57.65 28.38 -130.93
C GLN A 462 -57.79 29.04 -129.56
N GLN A 463 -58.87 29.80 -129.34
CA GLN A 463 -59.15 30.40 -128.04
C GLN A 463 -59.33 29.34 -126.94
N ASP A 464 -60.01 28.23 -127.24
CA ASP A 464 -60.15 27.11 -126.31
C ASP A 464 -58.79 26.47 -125.99
N PHE A 465 -57.89 26.32 -126.97
CA PHE A 465 -56.53 25.81 -126.73
C PHE A 465 -55.68 26.75 -125.88
N ASP A 466 -55.82 28.07 -126.03
CA ASP A 466 -55.14 29.04 -125.15
C ASP A 466 -55.59 28.87 -123.69
N VAL A 467 -56.91 28.74 -123.46
CA VAL A 467 -57.48 28.53 -122.12
C VAL A 467 -57.01 27.20 -121.52
N VAL A 468 -57.01 26.12 -122.31
CA VAL A 468 -56.53 24.80 -121.87
C VAL A 468 -55.03 24.83 -121.58
N THR A 469 -54.23 25.52 -122.40
CA THR A 469 -52.78 25.66 -122.18
C THR A 469 -52.50 26.40 -120.89
N SER A 470 -53.16 27.54 -120.64
CA SER A 470 -53.04 28.28 -119.38
C SER A 470 -53.41 27.40 -118.18
N SER A 471 -54.50 26.66 -118.26
CA SER A 471 -54.96 25.78 -117.17
C SER A 471 -53.97 24.63 -116.89
N LEU A 472 -53.31 24.10 -117.93
CA LEU A 472 -52.30 23.07 -117.77
C LEU A 472 -50.97 23.63 -117.25
N GLU A 473 -50.59 24.85 -117.62
CA GLU A 473 -49.41 25.54 -117.07
C GLU A 473 -49.61 25.86 -115.57
N ASP A 474 -50.81 26.31 -115.18
CA ASP A 474 -51.19 26.46 -113.77
C ASP A 474 -51.17 25.11 -113.05
N GLY A 475 -51.77 24.06 -113.64
CA GLY A 475 -51.74 22.71 -113.09
C GLY A 475 -50.34 22.14 -112.92
N TYR A 476 -49.41 22.45 -113.82
CA TYR A 476 -48.00 22.08 -113.70
C TYR A 476 -47.33 22.78 -112.51
N GLN A 477 -47.63 24.06 -112.30
CA GLN A 477 -47.12 24.81 -111.14
C GLN A 477 -47.64 24.22 -109.82
N GLU A 478 -48.92 23.85 -109.73
CA GLU A 478 -49.51 23.19 -108.56
C GLU A 478 -48.84 21.83 -108.25
N VAL A 479 -48.53 21.03 -109.27
CA VAL A 479 -47.81 19.75 -109.12
C VAL A 479 -46.40 19.97 -108.59
N LYS A 480 -45.70 21.01 -109.07
CA LYS A 480 -44.37 21.37 -108.61
C LYS A 480 -44.37 21.80 -107.14
N GLU A 481 -45.35 22.61 -106.74
CA GLU A 481 -45.53 23.02 -105.35
C GLU A 481 -45.87 21.83 -104.44
N GLY A 482 -46.79 20.95 -104.87
CA GLY A 482 -47.11 19.71 -104.18
C GLY A 482 -45.90 18.77 -104.01
N THR A 483 -45.05 18.68 -105.03
CA THR A 483 -43.80 17.89 -104.98
C THR A 483 -42.83 18.45 -103.92
N ASN A 484 -42.65 19.78 -103.89
CA ASN A 484 -41.82 20.42 -102.88
C ASN A 484 -42.36 20.21 -101.45
N GLN A 485 -43.68 20.29 -101.27
CA GLN A 485 -44.33 20.04 -99.98
C GLN A 485 -44.14 18.60 -99.49
N ILE A 486 -44.26 17.61 -100.39
CA ILE A 486 -43.99 16.20 -100.07
C ILE A 486 -42.53 16.00 -99.67
N LYS A 487 -41.59 16.62 -100.39
CA LYS A 487 -40.17 16.54 -100.06
C LYS A 487 -39.87 17.13 -98.67
N ALA A 488 -40.39 18.31 -98.36
CA ALA A 488 -40.23 18.93 -97.03
C ALA A 488 -40.85 18.05 -95.92
N THR A 489 -41.99 17.41 -96.20
CA THR A 489 -42.63 16.47 -95.27
C THR A 489 -41.77 15.22 -95.07
N SER A 490 -41.16 14.69 -96.14
CA SER A 490 -40.20 13.57 -96.06
C SER A 490 -38.97 13.91 -95.23
N GLU A 491 -38.41 15.12 -95.39
CA GLU A 491 -37.29 15.62 -94.58
C GLU A 491 -37.70 15.73 -93.10
N THR A 492 -38.92 16.17 -92.82
CA THR A 492 -39.47 16.24 -91.46
C THR A 492 -39.53 14.87 -90.79
N PHE A 493 -39.97 13.81 -91.49
CA PHE A 493 -39.93 12.44 -90.97
C PHE A 493 -38.51 11.98 -90.66
N SER A 494 -37.52 12.33 -91.49
CA SER A 494 -36.11 12.03 -91.21
C SER A 494 -35.62 12.71 -89.93
N THR A 495 -35.96 13.98 -89.73
CA THR A 495 -35.64 14.70 -88.49
C THR A 495 -36.30 14.05 -87.28
N ILE A 496 -37.59 13.70 -87.36
CA ILE A 496 -38.30 12.99 -86.28
C ILE A 496 -37.60 11.67 -85.95
N SER A 497 -37.20 10.90 -86.97
CA SER A 497 -36.51 9.62 -86.77
C SER A 497 -35.20 9.77 -86.00
N ASN A 498 -34.41 10.79 -86.33
CA ASN A 498 -33.16 11.07 -85.62
C ASN A 498 -33.42 11.48 -84.17
N SER A 499 -34.38 12.39 -83.94
CA SER A 499 -34.74 12.80 -82.57
C SER A 499 -35.28 11.65 -81.72
N ILE A 500 -36.01 10.71 -82.31
CA ILE A 500 -36.49 9.52 -81.58
C ILE A 500 -35.36 8.56 -81.25
N ASN A 501 -34.38 8.38 -82.15
CA ASN A 501 -33.17 7.61 -81.83
C ASN A 501 -32.39 8.23 -80.65
N ASP A 502 -32.25 9.55 -80.60
CA ASP A 502 -31.61 10.24 -79.47
C ASP A 502 -32.35 9.99 -78.14
N VAL A 503 -33.69 9.93 -78.18
CA VAL A 503 -34.51 9.56 -77.01
C VAL A 503 -34.25 8.11 -76.58
N VAL A 504 -34.20 7.17 -77.53
CA VAL A 504 -33.90 5.75 -77.23
C VAL A 504 -32.53 5.61 -76.56
N GLU A 505 -31.49 6.27 -77.08
CA GLU A 505 -30.15 6.24 -76.50
C GLU A 505 -30.12 6.88 -75.11
N SER A 506 -30.81 8.00 -74.93
CA SER A 506 -30.92 8.68 -73.63
C SER A 506 -31.59 7.82 -72.57
N VAL A 507 -32.67 7.11 -72.93
CA VAL A 507 -33.38 6.19 -72.03
C VAL A 507 -32.48 5.01 -71.64
N GLN A 508 -31.72 4.45 -72.59
CA GLN A 508 -30.75 3.38 -72.31
C GLN A 508 -29.68 3.82 -71.28
N LEU A 509 -29.18 5.05 -71.43
CA LEU A 509 -28.21 5.64 -70.51
C LEU A 509 -28.83 5.86 -69.11
N ILE A 510 -30.07 6.35 -69.05
CA ILE A 510 -30.82 6.51 -67.80
C ILE A 510 -30.98 5.16 -67.09
N SER A 511 -31.41 4.11 -67.79
CA SER A 511 -31.56 2.77 -67.19
C SER A 511 -30.24 2.23 -66.63
N SER A 512 -29.13 2.42 -67.35
CA SER A 512 -27.79 2.06 -66.86
C SER A 512 -27.40 2.81 -65.58
N ASN A 513 -27.69 4.12 -65.52
CA ASN A 513 -27.43 4.92 -64.33
C ASN A 513 -28.33 4.52 -63.15
N LEU A 514 -29.62 4.25 -63.38
CA LEU A 514 -30.55 3.77 -62.36
C LEU A 514 -30.11 2.42 -61.77
N SER A 515 -29.55 1.53 -62.59
CA SER A 515 -28.98 0.27 -62.10
C SER A 515 -27.84 0.51 -61.11
N LYS A 516 -26.93 1.46 -61.39
CA LYS A 516 -25.83 1.81 -60.48
C LYS A 516 -26.35 2.44 -59.19
N VAL A 517 -27.30 3.37 -59.30
CA VAL A 517 -27.91 4.02 -58.13
C VAL A 517 -28.64 2.99 -57.25
N THR A 518 -29.26 1.97 -57.84
CA THR A 518 -29.88 0.87 -57.11
C THR A 518 -28.84 0.05 -56.33
N GLU A 519 -27.70 -0.26 -56.94
CA GLU A 519 -26.60 -0.97 -56.27
C GLU A 519 -26.04 -0.14 -55.10
N ASP A 520 -25.83 1.16 -55.30
CA ASP A 520 -25.34 2.06 -54.25
C ASP A 520 -26.38 2.25 -53.13
N GLY A 521 -27.68 2.26 -53.47
CA GLY A 521 -28.77 2.24 -52.49
C GLY A 521 -28.74 1.01 -51.59
N GLN A 522 -28.42 -0.17 -52.13
CA GLN A 522 -28.25 -1.39 -51.34
C GLN A 522 -27.06 -1.30 -50.39
N LYS A 523 -25.91 -0.82 -50.86
CA LYS A 523 -24.71 -0.60 -50.03
C LYS A 523 -25.00 0.37 -48.89
N MET A 524 -25.74 1.44 -49.19
CA MET A 524 -26.12 2.45 -48.21
C MET A 524 -27.08 1.87 -47.15
N ASN A 525 -28.02 1.02 -47.54
CA ASN A 525 -28.88 0.31 -46.58
C ASN A 525 -28.07 -0.61 -45.65
N SER A 526 -27.10 -1.38 -46.18
CA SER A 526 -26.19 -2.19 -45.35
C SER A 526 -25.38 -1.34 -44.37
N ALA A 527 -24.87 -0.18 -44.81
CA ALA A 527 -24.14 0.74 -43.94
C ALA A 527 -25.04 1.32 -42.83
N ILE A 528 -26.30 1.63 -43.13
CA ILE A 528 -27.27 2.09 -42.11
C ILE A 528 -27.52 1.00 -41.06
N GLN A 529 -27.65 -0.26 -41.47
CA GLN A 529 -27.80 -1.39 -40.53
C GLN A 529 -26.56 -1.56 -39.64
N GLU A 530 -25.36 -1.38 -40.18
CA GLU A 530 -24.12 -1.41 -39.40
C GLU A 530 -24.06 -0.26 -38.39
N ILE A 531 -24.49 0.95 -38.77
CA ILE A 531 -24.60 2.10 -37.86
C ILE A 531 -25.59 1.81 -36.72
N ALA A 532 -26.74 1.17 -37.02
CA ALA A 532 -27.70 0.77 -36.00
C ALA A 532 -27.09 -0.24 -35.01
N ALA A 533 -26.39 -1.26 -35.51
CA ALA A 533 -25.72 -2.26 -34.68
C ALA A 533 -24.64 -1.65 -33.78
N VAL A 534 -23.83 -0.73 -34.31
CA VAL A 534 -22.81 0.00 -33.53
C VAL A 534 -23.44 0.89 -32.47
N ALA A 535 -24.60 1.49 -32.75
CA ALA A 535 -25.33 2.28 -31.76
C ALA A 535 -25.83 1.41 -30.59
N GLU A 536 -26.37 0.22 -30.86
CA GLU A 536 -26.76 -0.74 -29.83
C GLU A 536 -25.56 -1.24 -29.00
N GLU A 537 -24.44 -1.56 -29.65
CA GLU A 537 -23.21 -1.96 -28.96
C GLU A 537 -22.66 -0.81 -28.10
N SER A 538 -22.74 0.43 -28.59
CA SER A 538 -22.34 1.62 -27.83
C SER A 538 -23.20 1.81 -26.59
N ALA A 539 -24.52 1.61 -26.70
CA ALA A 539 -25.43 1.67 -25.56
C ALA A 539 -25.06 0.62 -24.49
N ALA A 540 -24.78 -0.62 -24.89
CA ALA A 540 -24.32 -1.66 -23.97
C ALA A 540 -22.95 -1.31 -23.33
N GLY A 541 -22.02 -0.75 -24.10
CA GLY A 541 -20.72 -0.27 -23.59
C GLY A 541 -20.86 0.87 -22.57
N VAL A 542 -21.83 1.75 -22.78
CA VAL A 542 -22.18 2.83 -21.84
C VAL A 542 -22.74 2.27 -20.53
N GLU A 543 -23.64 1.30 -20.57
CA GLU A 543 -24.17 0.65 -19.36
C GLU A 543 -23.05 0.00 -18.54
N GLN A 544 -22.16 -0.76 -19.19
CA GLN A 544 -21.03 -1.41 -18.52
C GLN A 544 -20.06 -0.40 -17.89
N THR A 545 -19.79 0.70 -18.59
CA THR A 545 -18.88 1.74 -18.08
C THR A 545 -19.51 2.50 -16.93
N THR A 546 -20.81 2.77 -16.98
CA THR A 546 -21.56 3.37 -15.88
C THR A 546 -21.51 2.49 -14.63
N ALA A 547 -21.79 1.20 -14.74
CA ALA A 547 -21.69 0.26 -13.62
C ALA A 547 -20.27 0.20 -13.02
N THR A 548 -19.23 0.22 -13.86
CA THR A 548 -17.84 0.23 -13.41
C THR A 548 -17.48 1.56 -12.70
N THR A 549 -18.04 2.66 -13.18
CA THR A 549 -17.86 4.00 -12.61
C THR A 549 -18.51 4.10 -11.24
N GLU A 550 -19.73 3.58 -11.05
CA GLU A 550 -20.40 3.47 -9.75
C GLU A 550 -19.58 2.62 -8.76
N GLN A 551 -19.08 1.46 -9.19
CA GLN A 551 -18.23 0.61 -8.35
C GLN A 551 -16.93 1.32 -7.96
N THR A 552 -16.32 2.05 -8.89
CA THR A 552 -15.11 2.85 -8.64
C THR A 552 -15.39 3.94 -7.62
N SER A 553 -16.52 4.64 -7.75
CA SER A 553 -16.92 5.69 -6.82
C SER A 553 -17.12 5.14 -5.40
N SER A 554 -17.85 4.03 -5.27
CA SER A 554 -18.04 3.35 -3.99
C SER A 554 -16.71 2.90 -3.37
N SER A 555 -15.79 2.37 -4.19
CA SER A 555 -14.46 1.94 -3.72
C SER A 555 -13.62 3.12 -3.23
N MET A 556 -13.70 4.27 -3.88
CA MET A 556 -12.99 5.48 -3.48
C MET A 556 -13.57 6.12 -2.21
N GLU A 557 -14.88 6.04 -2.01
CA GLU A 557 -15.50 6.47 -0.74
C GLU A 557 -15.00 5.61 0.44
N VAL A 558 -14.92 4.29 0.24
CA VAL A 558 -14.33 3.37 1.23
C VAL A 558 -12.84 3.70 1.46
N MET A 559 -12.08 3.98 0.39
CA MET A 559 -10.66 4.33 0.48
C MET A 559 -10.44 5.63 1.28
N ALA A 560 -11.24 6.66 1.02
CA ALA A 560 -11.20 7.93 1.75
C ALA A 560 -11.51 7.70 3.24
N GLY A 561 -12.54 6.90 3.55
CA GLY A 561 -12.89 6.52 4.91
C GLY A 561 -11.77 5.75 5.64
N LYS A 562 -11.14 4.78 4.97
CA LYS A 562 -10.00 4.01 5.54
C LYS A 562 -8.76 4.87 5.75
N SER A 563 -8.51 5.79 4.84
CA SER A 563 -7.42 6.77 4.95
C SER A 563 -7.64 7.71 6.15
N ALA A 564 -8.86 8.22 6.33
CA ALA A 564 -9.20 9.01 7.51
C ALA A 564 -9.01 8.24 8.83
N GLN A 565 -9.36 6.95 8.85
CA GLN A 565 -9.11 6.06 10.00
C GLN A 565 -7.60 5.89 10.28
N LEU A 566 -6.77 5.67 9.25
CA LEU A 566 -5.31 5.56 9.41
C LEU A 566 -4.68 6.87 9.91
N SER A 567 -5.11 8.02 9.40
CA SER A 567 -4.68 9.33 9.90
C SER A 567 -5.01 9.51 11.38
N THR A 568 -6.22 9.10 11.79
CA THR A 568 -6.65 9.14 13.20
C THR A 568 -5.77 8.24 14.07
N LEU A 569 -5.54 6.99 13.65
CA LEU A 569 -4.70 6.03 14.39
C LEU A 569 -3.25 6.50 14.51
N ALA A 570 -2.70 7.13 13.46
CA ALA A 570 -1.36 7.71 13.50
C ALA A 570 -1.26 8.89 14.48
N LEU A 571 -2.31 9.73 14.55
CA LEU A 571 -2.43 10.80 15.55
C LEU A 571 -2.52 10.24 16.97
N GLU A 572 -3.32 9.20 17.21
CA GLU A 572 -3.40 8.52 18.50
C GLU A 572 -2.06 7.92 18.92
N LEU A 573 -1.35 7.26 17.99
CA LEU A 573 -0.01 6.72 18.23
C LEU A 573 0.98 7.83 18.59
N LYS A 574 0.90 8.97 17.91
CA LYS A 574 1.68 10.18 18.21
C LYS A 574 1.36 10.74 19.61
N THR A 575 0.11 10.71 20.04
CA THR A 575 -0.29 11.10 21.40
C THR A 575 0.25 10.13 22.46
N LEU A 576 0.21 8.82 22.20
CA LEU A 576 0.73 7.80 23.11
C LEU A 576 2.24 7.94 23.30
N ILE A 577 3.01 8.14 22.22
CA ILE A 577 4.46 8.34 22.33
C ILE A 577 4.83 9.68 22.97
N ALA A 578 3.98 10.71 22.85
CA ALA A 578 4.20 12.02 23.48
C ALA A 578 4.12 11.97 25.02
N GLN A 579 3.64 10.86 25.61
CA GLN A 579 3.72 10.61 27.05
C GLN A 579 5.17 10.39 27.51
N PHE A 580 6.06 9.95 26.61
CA PHE A 580 7.48 9.80 26.89
C PHE A 580 8.22 11.12 26.69
N LYS A 581 9.00 11.53 27.70
CA LYS A 581 9.91 12.68 27.63
C LYS A 581 11.25 12.19 27.11
N LEU A 582 11.69 12.71 25.97
CA LEU A 582 12.93 12.30 25.30
C LEU A 582 14.15 13.15 25.69
#